data_AF-A0A392QDV1-F1
#
_entry.id   AF-A0A392QDV1-F1
#
_cell.length_a   1.000
_cell.length_b   1.000
_cell.length_c   1.000
_cell.angle_alpha   90.00
_cell.angle_beta   90.00
_cell.angle_gamma   90.00
#
_symmetry.space_group_name_H-M   'P 1'
#
loop_
_entity.id
_entity.type
_entity.pdbx_description
1 polymer ?
#
loop_
_entity_poly.entity_id
_entity_poly.type
_entity_poly.pdbx_seq_one_letter_code
_entity_poly.pdbx_strand_id
1 'polypeptide(L)'
;MPYSWSGHLWGRTHCSNDSNGRFSCLTGDCASSTMECDSGNASPPATLAEFNLNDRSSGLDFFGVSVVNGYNLPMMVAPLVGNDVGDCMTTSCMVHLNKMCPSELKVMSGGDCIGCRSAFQPFSKYSESFKKACPHANVDATKTFQGVCSSTDYLITFCPSSTS
;
A
#
# COMPACT_ATOMS: atom_id res chain seq x y z
N MET A 1 12.99 5.12 -10.67
CA MET A 1 12.62 3.76 -11.13
C MET A 1 13.02 3.62 -12.60
N PRO A 2 13.23 2.40 -13.14
CA PRO A 2 13.44 2.22 -14.58
C PRO A 2 12.26 2.78 -15.40
N TYR A 3 12.52 3.15 -16.66
CA TYR A 3 11.51 3.74 -17.55
C TYR A 3 10.27 2.84 -17.74
N SER A 4 10.47 1.53 -17.87
CA SER A 4 9.40 0.54 -17.81
C SER A 4 9.63 -0.36 -16.61
N TRP A 5 8.70 -0.35 -15.67
CA TRP A 5 8.84 -1.06 -14.39
C TRP A 5 7.48 -1.43 -13.83
N SER A 6 7.35 -2.66 -13.35
CA SER A 6 6.19 -3.12 -12.59
C SER A 6 6.65 -3.56 -11.20
N GLY A 7 5.99 -3.08 -10.16
CA GLY A 7 6.34 -3.42 -8.79
C GLY A 7 5.56 -2.60 -7.78
N HIS A 8 6.02 -2.62 -6.54
CA HIS A 8 5.35 -1.94 -5.45
C HIS A 8 6.33 -1.37 -4.43
N LEU A 9 5.83 -0.41 -3.66
CA LEU A 9 6.52 0.22 -2.54
C LEU A 9 5.63 0.16 -1.30
N TRP A 10 6.23 0.10 -0.12
CA TRP A 10 5.52 0.08 1.15
C TRP A 10 6.36 0.66 2.28
N GLY A 11 5.70 0.95 3.40
CA GLY A 11 6.37 1.41 4.62
C GLY A 11 6.44 0.29 5.64
N ARG A 12 7.61 0.12 6.27
CA ARG A 12 7.80 -0.79 7.41
C ARG A 12 7.63 -0.01 8.73
N THR A 13 7.05 -0.64 9.73
CA THR A 13 6.83 0.02 11.05
C THR A 13 7.21 -0.89 12.21
N HIS A 14 7.50 -0.26 13.36
CA HIS A 14 7.98 -0.93 14.57
C HIS A 14 9.21 -1.80 14.30
N CYS A 15 10.20 -1.20 13.62
CA CYS A 15 11.43 -1.87 13.26
C CYS A 15 12.48 -1.77 14.37
N SER A 16 13.26 -2.82 14.56
CA SER A 16 14.36 -2.87 15.52
C SER A 16 15.43 -3.86 15.10
N ASN A 17 16.60 -3.75 15.72
CA ASN A 17 17.63 -4.77 15.65
C ASN A 17 17.57 -5.65 16.90
N ASP A 18 17.69 -6.96 16.71
CA ASP A 18 17.86 -7.87 17.84
C ASP A 18 19.32 -7.85 18.37
N SER A 19 19.60 -8.64 19.41
CA SER A 19 20.93 -8.72 20.03
C SER A 19 22.03 -9.23 19.09
N ASN A 20 21.66 -9.87 17.98
CA ASN A 20 22.59 -10.36 16.95
C ASN A 20 22.71 -9.40 15.76
N GLY A 21 22.11 -8.20 15.85
CA GLY A 21 22.13 -7.20 14.79
C GLY A 21 21.16 -7.49 13.64
N ARG A 22 20.23 -8.45 13.77
CA ARG A 22 19.24 -8.71 12.72
C ARG A 22 18.13 -7.67 12.77
N PHE A 23 17.92 -7.01 11.64
CA PHE A 23 16.86 -6.02 11.46
C PHE A 23 15.53 -6.72 11.17
N SER A 24 14.47 -6.34 11.88
CA SER A 24 13.11 -6.83 11.61
C SER A 24 12.07 -5.79 12.00
N CYS A 25 10.89 -5.87 11.38
CA CYS A 25 9.75 -4.99 11.63
C CYS A 25 8.48 -5.80 11.99
N LEU A 26 7.58 -5.23 12.79
CA LEU A 26 6.33 -5.92 13.13
C LEU A 26 5.28 -5.89 12.01
N THR A 27 5.35 -4.91 11.11
CA THR A 27 4.47 -4.83 9.92
C THR A 27 5.29 -4.50 8.67
N GLY A 28 4.94 -5.13 7.54
CA GLY A 28 5.60 -4.90 6.27
C GLY A 28 7.05 -5.40 6.19
N ASP A 29 7.51 -6.22 7.14
CA ASP A 29 8.86 -6.76 7.11
C ASP A 29 9.15 -7.53 5.82
N CYS A 30 10.38 -7.48 5.32
CA CYS A 30 10.76 -8.18 4.09
C CYS A 30 11.62 -9.43 4.33
N ALA A 31 11.78 -9.84 5.59
CA ALA A 31 12.46 -11.05 6.03
C ALA A 31 13.92 -11.19 5.53
N SER A 32 14.56 -10.10 5.12
CA SER A 32 15.98 -10.08 4.73
C SER A 32 16.93 -10.13 5.93
N SER A 33 16.42 -9.88 7.14
CA SER A 33 17.22 -9.63 8.36
C SER A 33 18.14 -8.40 8.28
N THR A 34 17.99 -7.58 7.24
CA THR A 34 18.76 -6.36 6.95
C THR A 34 17.82 -5.19 6.66
N MET A 35 18.38 -3.98 6.58
CA MET A 35 17.57 -2.80 6.23
C MET A 35 17.12 -2.87 4.77
N GLU A 36 17.98 -3.31 3.86
CA GLU A 36 17.66 -3.52 2.46
C GLU A 36 16.75 -4.74 2.30
N CYS A 37 15.73 -4.65 1.45
CA CYS A 37 14.82 -5.79 1.26
C CYS A 37 15.31 -6.83 0.26
N ASP A 38 16.41 -6.58 -0.46
CA ASP A 38 17.05 -7.54 -1.37
C ASP A 38 16.05 -8.29 -2.28
N SER A 39 15.18 -7.55 -2.96
CA SER A 39 14.07 -8.06 -3.80
C SER A 39 12.96 -8.83 -3.08
N GLY A 40 13.03 -8.93 -1.76
CA GLY A 40 11.96 -9.42 -0.90
C GLY A 40 10.71 -8.53 -0.96
N ASN A 41 9.57 -9.15 -0.71
CA ASN A 41 8.26 -8.48 -0.69
C ASN A 41 7.83 -8.17 0.75
N ALA A 42 6.87 -7.25 0.89
CA ALA A 42 6.27 -6.97 2.18
C ALA A 42 5.56 -8.21 2.74
N SER A 43 5.89 -8.59 3.97
CA SER A 43 5.13 -9.55 4.76
C SER A 43 3.82 -8.89 5.22
N PRO A 44 2.64 -9.45 4.88
CA PRO A 44 1.35 -8.93 5.31
C PRO A 44 1.22 -8.82 6.85
N PRO A 45 0.54 -7.79 7.39
CA PRO A 45 -0.18 -6.75 6.65
C PRO A 45 0.73 -5.59 6.22
N ALA A 46 0.50 -5.11 4.99
CA ALA A 46 1.16 -3.91 4.46
C ALA A 46 0.28 -3.21 3.43
N THR A 47 0.11 -1.90 3.58
CA THR A 47 -0.45 -1.04 2.53
C THR A 47 0.61 -0.86 1.44
N LEU A 48 0.25 -1.09 0.17
CA LEU A 48 1.17 -1.03 -0.97
C LEU A 48 0.84 0.15 -1.89
N ALA A 49 1.85 0.81 -2.42
CA ALA A 49 1.75 1.63 -3.62
C ALA A 49 2.21 0.77 -4.80
N GLU A 50 1.29 0.40 -5.67
CA GLU A 50 1.53 -0.49 -6.81
C GLU A 50 1.66 0.32 -8.10
N PHE A 51 2.57 -0.09 -8.98
CA PHE A 51 2.84 0.55 -10.25
C PHE A 51 3.04 -0.47 -11.37
N ASN A 52 2.58 -0.10 -12.56
CA ASN A 52 3.00 -0.64 -13.84
C ASN A 52 3.27 0.55 -14.77
N LEU A 53 4.54 0.99 -14.81
CA LEU A 53 5.01 2.17 -15.52
C LEU A 53 5.33 1.85 -16.98
N ASN A 54 4.91 2.74 -17.88
CA ASN A 54 5.06 2.64 -19.32
C ASN A 54 4.70 1.22 -19.80
N ASP A 55 3.45 0.85 -19.57
CA ASP A 55 2.88 -0.42 -19.99
C ASP A 55 3.16 -0.67 -21.47
N ARG A 56 3.58 -1.88 -21.82
CA ARG A 56 4.08 -2.19 -23.17
C ARG A 56 3.02 -2.05 -24.26
N SER A 57 1.75 -2.18 -23.91
CA SER A 57 0.65 -2.15 -24.88
C SER A 57 0.11 -0.73 -25.11
N SER A 58 0.09 0.08 -24.05
CA SER A 58 -0.54 1.41 -24.07
C SER A 58 0.45 2.57 -23.98
N GLY A 59 1.67 2.34 -23.48
CA GLY A 59 2.63 3.40 -23.13
C GLY A 59 2.21 4.24 -21.92
N LEU A 60 1.18 3.80 -21.18
CA LEU A 60 0.63 4.50 -20.03
C LEU A 60 1.15 3.91 -18.72
N ASP A 61 1.13 4.73 -17.68
CA ASP A 61 1.39 4.33 -16.31
C ASP A 61 0.08 3.95 -15.64
N PHE A 62 0.08 2.79 -14.99
CA PHE A 62 -1.01 2.33 -14.13
C PHE A 62 -0.52 2.31 -12.69
N PHE A 63 -1.27 2.92 -11.78
CA PHE A 63 -0.84 3.03 -10.39
C PHE A 63 -2.02 3.00 -9.41
N GLY A 64 -1.73 2.69 -8.16
CA GLY A 64 -2.76 2.64 -7.13
C GLY A 64 -2.22 2.36 -5.73
N VAL A 65 -2.97 2.80 -4.73
CA VAL A 65 -2.82 2.29 -3.36
C VAL A 65 -3.62 1.00 -3.23
N SER A 66 -3.05 0.01 -2.54
CA SER A 66 -3.65 -1.32 -2.35
C SER A 66 -3.57 -1.76 -0.90
N VAL A 67 -4.70 -2.29 -0.41
CA VAL A 67 -4.86 -2.90 0.92
C VAL A 67 -5.35 -4.35 0.80
N VAL A 68 -5.20 -4.96 -0.38
CA VAL A 68 -5.51 -6.37 -0.66
C VAL A 68 -4.78 -7.30 0.31
N ASN A 69 -3.52 -6.99 0.61
CA ASN A 69 -2.66 -7.75 1.52
C ASN A 69 -2.67 -7.19 2.95
N GLY A 70 -3.74 -6.49 3.33
CA GLY A 70 -3.90 -5.86 4.62
C GLY A 70 -3.41 -4.41 4.63
N TYR A 71 -3.43 -3.81 5.81
CA TYR A 71 -3.15 -2.40 6.03
C TYR A 71 -2.22 -2.23 7.24
N ASN A 72 -1.28 -1.30 7.16
CA ASN A 72 -0.45 -0.89 8.31
C ASN A 72 -0.33 0.63 8.44
N LEU A 73 -0.21 1.33 7.32
CA LEU A 73 -0.06 2.79 7.24
C LEU A 73 -1.07 3.40 6.27
N PRO A 74 -1.59 4.61 6.56
CA PRO A 74 -2.29 5.39 5.56
C PRO A 74 -1.31 5.83 4.47
N MET A 75 -1.75 5.82 3.22
CA MET A 75 -0.91 6.06 2.06
C MET A 75 -1.67 6.83 0.98
N MET A 76 -0.94 7.68 0.25
CA MET A 76 -1.42 8.39 -0.93
C MET A 76 -0.36 8.35 -2.03
N VAL A 77 -0.79 8.16 -3.27
CA VAL A 77 0.04 8.27 -4.48
C VAL A 77 -0.56 9.35 -5.37
N ALA A 78 0.16 10.45 -5.54
CA ALA A 78 -0.25 11.59 -6.35
C ALA A 78 0.70 11.76 -7.55
N PRO A 79 0.19 11.78 -8.80
CA PRO A 79 1.01 12.19 -9.95
C PRO A 79 1.39 13.67 -9.84
N LEU A 80 2.64 14.02 -10.16
CA LEU A 80 3.13 15.40 -10.09
C LEU A 80 2.72 16.26 -11.28
N VAL A 81 2.46 15.63 -12.43
CA VAL A 81 1.95 16.31 -13.62
C VAL A 81 0.65 15.62 -14.02
N GLY A 82 -0.45 16.36 -13.91
CA GLY A 82 -1.73 15.93 -14.46
C GLY A 82 -1.74 16.21 -15.96
N ASN A 83 -1.67 15.18 -16.78
CA ASN A 83 -1.85 15.29 -18.23
C ASN A 83 -3.23 14.77 -18.63
N ASP A 84 -3.76 15.27 -19.74
CA ASP A 84 -5.14 15.04 -20.22
C ASP A 84 -5.45 13.57 -20.65
N VAL A 85 -4.52 12.63 -20.47
CA VAL A 85 -4.68 11.23 -20.90
C VAL A 85 -4.85 10.31 -19.69
N GLY A 86 -6.09 9.81 -19.53
CA GLY A 86 -6.48 8.87 -18.47
C GLY A 86 -7.04 9.56 -17.21
N ASP A 87 -7.51 8.75 -16.26
CA ASP A 87 -7.93 9.22 -14.94
C ASP A 87 -6.68 9.37 -14.06
N CYS A 88 -5.87 10.41 -14.36
CA CYS A 88 -4.60 10.71 -13.69
C CYS A 88 -4.84 11.32 -12.29
N MET A 89 -5.71 10.67 -11.52
CA MET A 89 -6.17 11.10 -10.22
C MET A 89 -5.32 10.49 -9.11
N THR A 90 -5.23 11.23 -8.02
CA THR A 90 -4.58 10.74 -6.79
C THR A 90 -5.31 9.51 -6.27
N THR A 91 -4.57 8.45 -5.97
CA THR A 91 -5.10 7.23 -5.32
C THR A 91 -4.68 7.22 -3.86
N SER A 92 -5.55 6.78 -2.95
CA SER A 92 -5.26 6.87 -1.52
C SER A 92 -6.11 5.95 -0.63
N CYS A 93 -5.53 5.63 0.53
CA CYS A 93 -6.23 5.10 1.68
C CYS A 93 -5.78 5.92 2.90
N MET A 94 -6.42 7.07 3.13
CA MET A 94 -6.01 8.05 4.14
C MET A 94 -6.57 7.75 5.55
N VAL A 95 -7.58 6.89 5.64
CA VAL A 95 -8.21 6.55 6.92
C VAL A 95 -7.32 5.59 7.73
N HIS A 96 -7.39 5.68 9.06
CA HIS A 96 -6.71 4.77 9.97
C HIS A 96 -7.49 3.45 10.13
N LEU A 97 -7.38 2.53 9.16
CA LEU A 97 -8.09 1.25 9.20
C LEU A 97 -7.77 0.42 10.45
N ASN A 98 -6.61 0.62 11.08
CA ASN A 98 -6.26 0.01 12.37
C ASN A 98 -7.31 0.27 13.47
N LYS A 99 -8.00 1.42 13.45
CA LYS A 99 -9.05 1.77 14.43
C LYS A 99 -10.37 1.01 14.20
N MET A 100 -10.61 0.58 12.96
CA MET A 100 -11.81 -0.14 12.54
C MET A 100 -11.52 -1.64 12.31
N CYS A 101 -10.29 -2.07 12.58
CA CYS A 101 -9.86 -3.43 12.36
C CYS A 101 -10.63 -4.39 13.27
N PRO A 102 -11.26 -5.45 12.73
CA PRO A 102 -11.89 -6.51 13.52
C PRO A 102 -10.86 -7.16 14.45
N SER A 103 -11.28 -7.51 15.66
CA SER A 103 -10.38 -8.03 16.72
C SER A 103 -9.53 -9.23 16.26
N GLU A 104 -10.10 -10.10 15.44
CA GLU A 104 -9.45 -11.30 14.90
C GLU A 104 -8.41 -11.02 13.80
N LEU A 105 -8.43 -9.82 13.21
CA LEU A 105 -7.49 -9.39 12.16
C LEU A 105 -6.43 -8.41 12.67
N LYS A 106 -6.52 -7.95 13.92
CA LYS A 106 -5.58 -6.99 14.49
C LYS A 106 -4.18 -7.59 14.64
N VAL A 107 -3.19 -6.80 14.26
CA VAL A 107 -1.80 -6.98 14.71
C VAL A 107 -1.58 -6.00 15.85
N MET A 108 -1.28 -6.53 17.04
CA MET A 108 -1.19 -5.74 18.28
C MET A 108 0.26 -5.55 18.71
N SER A 109 0.60 -4.35 19.20
CA SER A 109 1.85 -4.07 19.89
C SER A 109 1.65 -2.93 20.90
N GLY A 110 2.19 -3.07 22.11
CA GLY A 110 2.10 -2.03 23.15
C GLY A 110 0.67 -1.67 23.58
N GLY A 111 -0.32 -2.52 23.30
CA GLY A 111 -1.74 -2.24 23.54
C GLY A 111 -2.48 -1.62 22.35
N ASP A 112 -1.77 -1.23 21.30
CA ASP A 112 -2.33 -0.62 20.09
C ASP A 112 -2.43 -1.60 18.92
N CYS A 113 -3.43 -1.38 18.07
CA CYS A 113 -3.52 -2.05 16.78
C CYS A 113 -2.59 -1.34 15.78
N ILE A 114 -1.50 -2.00 15.41
CA ILE A 114 -0.46 -1.45 14.53
C ILE A 114 -0.61 -1.89 13.07
N GLY A 115 -1.46 -2.87 12.82
CA GLY A 115 -1.82 -3.31 11.48
C GLY A 115 -3.12 -4.10 11.46
N CYS A 116 -3.72 -4.22 10.29
CA CYS A 116 -4.92 -4.99 10.06
C CYS A 116 -4.70 -5.98 8.92
N ARG A 117 -4.82 -7.27 9.21
CA ARG A 117 -4.72 -8.33 8.19
C ARG A 117 -5.90 -8.24 7.24
N SER A 118 -5.68 -8.58 5.97
CA SER A 118 -6.81 -8.82 5.07
C SER A 118 -7.45 -10.16 5.41
N ALA A 119 -8.76 -10.27 5.19
CA ALA A 119 -9.42 -11.56 5.20
C ALA A 119 -9.04 -12.27 3.89
N PHE A 120 -8.42 -13.44 3.97
CA PHE A 120 -8.08 -14.31 2.83
C PHE A 120 -9.29 -14.73 1.95
N GLN A 121 -10.50 -14.31 2.30
CA GLN A 121 -11.72 -14.58 1.54
C GLN A 121 -12.14 -13.31 0.80
N PRO A 122 -12.10 -13.31 -0.56
CA PRO A 122 -12.83 -12.30 -1.32
C PRO A 122 -14.30 -12.36 -0.90
N PHE A 123 -14.95 -11.20 -0.76
CA PHE A 123 -16.36 -11.06 -0.33
C PHE A 123 -16.67 -11.28 1.16
N SER A 124 -15.70 -11.12 2.05
CA SER A 124 -16.02 -10.95 3.48
C SER A 124 -16.63 -9.57 3.75
N LYS A 125 -17.47 -9.44 4.79
CA LYS A 125 -17.98 -8.13 5.30
C LYS A 125 -16.85 -7.10 5.55
N TYR A 126 -15.62 -7.58 5.74
CA TYR A 126 -14.42 -6.77 5.95
C TYR A 126 -13.94 -6.09 4.67
N SER A 127 -13.94 -6.80 3.54
CA SER A 127 -13.60 -6.22 2.23
C SER A 127 -14.52 -5.06 1.86
N GLU A 128 -15.83 -5.18 2.15
CA GLU A 128 -16.80 -4.10 1.94
C GLU A 128 -16.55 -2.89 2.85
N SER A 129 -16.20 -3.14 4.12
CA SER A 129 -15.87 -2.09 5.08
C SER A 129 -14.62 -1.31 4.65
N PHE A 130 -13.59 -2.02 4.18
CA PHE A 130 -12.37 -1.41 3.66
C PHE A 130 -12.64 -0.63 2.38
N LYS A 131 -13.49 -1.16 1.49
CA LYS A 131 -13.91 -0.48 0.26
C LYS A 131 -14.60 0.84 0.55
N LYS A 132 -15.47 0.87 1.57
CA LYS A 132 -16.17 2.07 1.99
C LYS A 132 -15.23 3.09 2.60
N ALA A 133 -14.26 2.63 3.38
CA ALA A 133 -13.31 3.49 4.07
C ALA A 133 -12.21 4.04 3.14
N CYS A 134 -11.79 3.26 2.14
CA CYS A 134 -10.78 3.62 1.15
C CYS A 134 -11.31 3.39 -0.27
N PRO A 135 -12.23 4.24 -0.76
CA PRO A 135 -12.84 4.08 -2.08
C PRO A 135 -11.84 4.24 -3.22
N HIS A 136 -10.74 4.96 -2.97
CA HIS A 136 -9.64 5.23 -3.91
C HIS A 136 -8.43 4.29 -3.73
N ALA A 137 -8.64 3.12 -3.10
CA ALA A 137 -7.64 2.07 -2.97
C ALA A 137 -8.18 0.70 -3.41
N ASN A 138 -7.28 -0.16 -3.88
CA ASN A 138 -7.58 -1.54 -4.24
C ASN A 138 -7.77 -2.36 -2.98
N VAL A 139 -8.96 -2.92 -2.82
CA VAL A 139 -9.33 -3.79 -1.69
C VAL A 139 -9.55 -5.24 -2.11
N ASP A 140 -9.52 -5.50 -3.41
CA ASP A 140 -9.76 -6.79 -4.05
C ASP A 140 -8.76 -6.96 -5.21
N ALA A 141 -8.07 -8.11 -5.25
CA ALA A 141 -7.08 -8.46 -6.27
C ALA A 141 -7.66 -8.59 -7.69
N THR A 142 -8.99 -8.70 -7.83
CA THR A 142 -9.66 -8.80 -9.13
C THR A 142 -9.81 -7.45 -9.84
N LYS A 143 -9.54 -6.33 -9.14
CA LYS A 143 -9.66 -4.99 -9.72
C LYS A 143 -8.39 -4.52 -10.39
N THR A 144 -8.55 -3.84 -11.51
CA THR A 144 -7.50 -3.09 -12.21
C THR A 144 -7.03 -1.89 -11.39
N PHE A 145 -5.82 -1.41 -11.69
CA PHE A 145 -5.28 -0.14 -11.20
C PHE A 145 -6.30 1.00 -11.31
N GLN A 146 -6.32 1.88 -10.31
CA GLN A 146 -7.30 2.96 -10.22
C GLN A 146 -6.84 4.23 -10.93
N GLY A 147 -5.54 4.50 -10.94
CA GLY A 147 -4.96 5.62 -11.66
C GLY A 147 -4.39 5.16 -12.99
N VAL A 148 -4.68 5.91 -14.05
CA VAL A 148 -4.06 5.77 -15.37
C VAL A 148 -3.55 7.14 -15.79
N CYS A 149 -2.26 7.26 -16.06
CA CYS A 149 -1.66 8.51 -16.49
C CYS A 149 -0.69 8.28 -17.65
N SER A 150 -0.43 9.30 -18.45
CA SER A 150 0.81 9.34 -19.23
C SER A 150 2.03 9.31 -18.29
N SER A 151 3.18 8.86 -18.78
CA SER A 151 4.40 8.80 -17.96
C SER A 151 4.70 10.11 -17.23
N THR A 152 4.83 10.03 -15.90
CA THR A 152 5.07 11.18 -15.01
C THR A 152 5.86 10.76 -13.77
N ASP A 153 6.33 11.74 -13.02
CA ASP A 153 6.79 11.55 -11.64
C ASP A 153 5.61 11.42 -10.68
N TYR A 154 5.82 10.70 -9.58
CA TYR A 154 4.82 10.42 -8.54
C TYR A 154 5.35 10.76 -7.16
N LEU A 155 4.49 11.34 -6.32
CA LEU A 155 4.72 11.55 -4.90
C LEU A 155 3.96 10.51 -4.08
N ILE A 156 4.69 9.73 -3.30
CA ILE A 156 4.12 8.79 -2.33
C ILE A 156 4.23 9.39 -0.94
N THR A 157 3.08 9.56 -0.29
CA THR A 157 3.00 10.11 1.07
C THR A 157 2.51 9.05 2.04
N PHE A 158 3.29 8.79 3.08
CA PHE A 158 2.85 8.01 4.24
C PHE A 158 2.20 8.93 5.27
N CYS A 159 1.11 8.47 5.88
CA CYS A 159 0.31 9.26 6.81
C CYS A 159 -0.09 10.65 6.25
N PRO A 160 -0.65 10.72 5.02
CA PRO A 160 -1.14 11.99 4.48
C PRO A 160 -2.16 12.60 5.43
N SER A 161 -2.00 13.88 5.74
CA SER A 161 -3.00 14.65 6.47
C SER A 161 -4.07 15.10 5.49
N SER A 162 -5.34 14.98 5.84
CA SER A 162 -6.37 15.78 5.17
C SER A 162 -6.06 17.25 5.47
N THR A 163 -5.63 18.02 4.47
CA THR A 163 -5.68 19.49 4.58
C THR A 163 -7.13 19.85 4.88
N SER A 164 -7.36 20.38 6.09
CA SER A 164 -8.64 20.93 6.51
C SER A 164 -9.04 22.14 5.67
#